data_AF-A0A0K8U178-F1
#
_entry.id   AF-A0A0K8U178-F1
#
_cell.length_a   1.000
_cell.length_b   1.000
_cell.length_c   1.000
_cell.angle_alpha   90.00
_cell.angle_beta   90.00
_cell.angle_gamma   90.00
#
_symmetry.space_group_name_H-M   'P 1'
#
loop_
_entity.id
_entity.type
_entity.pdbx_description
1 polymer ?
#
loop_
_entity_poly.entity_id
_entity_poly.type
_entity_poly.pdbx_seq_one_letter_code
_entity_poly.pdbx_strand_id
1 'polypeptide(L)'
;MYPNVCTYIQSALPRQMTIADISIVTTLSTVNLMFPIAAGAADRWPLLNDWFGRMQALPVYHINQTGLEKLCVVIERFGKFKFPNSINAAPEEKQHQKDVAIEEANAECQAKAAEK
;
A
#
# COMPACT_ATOMS: atom_id res chain seq x y z
N MET A 1 -21.76 21.59 -42.86
CA MET A 1 -21.84 20.18 -42.43
C MET A 1 -20.65 19.93 -41.52
N TYR A 2 -20.82 20.12 -40.21
CA TYR A 2 -19.74 19.93 -39.23
C TYR A 2 -19.68 18.47 -38.82
N PRO A 3 -18.56 17.76 -38.98
CA PRO A 3 -18.44 16.40 -38.47
C PRO A 3 -18.06 16.43 -36.98
N ASN A 4 -18.97 15.91 -36.17
CA ASN A 4 -18.69 14.99 -35.06
C ASN A 4 -17.61 15.38 -34.03
N VAL A 5 -17.82 16.47 -33.30
CA VAL A 5 -17.17 16.70 -31.99
C VAL A 5 -18.12 16.25 -30.88
N CYS A 6 -18.30 14.95 -30.65
CA CYS A 6 -18.78 14.45 -29.35
C CYS A 6 -18.60 12.93 -29.16
N THR A 7 -17.36 12.43 -29.15
CA THR A 7 -17.07 11.05 -28.67
C THR A 7 -15.85 10.98 -27.76
N TYR A 8 -15.46 12.09 -27.11
CA TYR A 8 -14.27 12.13 -26.24
C TYR A 8 -14.53 12.62 -24.81
N ILE A 9 -15.76 12.47 -24.29
CA ILE A 9 -16.04 12.65 -22.86
C ILE A 9 -16.08 11.27 -22.18
N GLN A 10 -15.04 10.43 -22.34
CA GLN A 10 -14.98 9.10 -21.71
C GLN A 10 -13.87 8.95 -20.64
N SER A 11 -13.14 9.99 -20.27
CA SER A 11 -12.39 9.97 -19.00
C SER A 11 -12.17 11.38 -18.49
N ALA A 12 -12.84 11.72 -17.39
CA ALA A 12 -12.67 12.98 -16.67
C ALA A 12 -11.35 13.00 -15.87
N LEU A 13 -10.24 12.60 -16.50
CA LEU A 13 -8.92 12.58 -15.85
C LEU A 13 -7.86 13.19 -16.74
N PRO A 14 -6.86 13.86 -16.14
CA PRO A 14 -5.81 14.53 -16.90
C PRO A 14 -5.08 13.53 -17.79
N ARG A 15 -4.74 13.98 -19.01
CA ARG A 15 -4.04 13.18 -20.05
C ARG A 15 -2.66 12.67 -19.62
N GLN A 16 -2.14 13.17 -18.50
CA GLN A 16 -0.85 12.87 -17.91
C GLN A 16 -1.01 12.76 -16.40
N MET A 17 -0.34 11.78 -15.80
CA MET A 17 -0.29 11.61 -14.36
C MET A 17 0.42 12.80 -13.71
N THR A 18 -0.15 13.29 -12.61
CA THR A 18 0.40 14.40 -11.82
C THR A 18 0.77 13.94 -10.42
N ILE A 19 1.43 14.81 -9.66
CA ILE A 19 1.68 14.57 -8.22
C ILE A 19 0.38 14.42 -7.41
N ALA A 20 -0.73 15.00 -7.88
CA ALA A 20 -2.02 14.85 -7.23
C ALA A 20 -2.50 13.40 -7.27
N ASP A 21 -2.29 12.70 -8.39
CA ASP A 21 -2.68 11.30 -8.53
C ASP A 21 -1.90 10.40 -7.55
N ILE A 22 -0.60 10.64 -7.43
CA ILE A 22 0.28 9.92 -6.48
C ILE A 22 -0.12 10.21 -5.02
N SER A 23 -0.43 11.47 -4.71
CA SER A 23 -0.87 11.85 -3.36
C SER A 23 -2.19 11.19 -2.99
N ILE A 24 -3.17 11.20 -3.91
CA ILE A 24 -4.50 10.65 -3.64
C ILE A 24 -4.48 9.13 -3.61
N VAL A 25 -3.72 8.46 -4.49
CA VAL A 25 -3.74 6.99 -4.55
C VAL A 25 -3.25 6.37 -3.23
N THR A 26 -2.25 6.97 -2.59
CA THR A 26 -1.72 6.47 -1.30
C THR A 26 -2.78 6.54 -0.21
N THR A 27 -3.47 7.67 -0.10
CA THR A 27 -4.56 7.87 0.86
C THR A 27 -5.76 6.96 0.55
N LEU A 28 -6.19 6.92 -0.71
CA LEU A 28 -7.33 6.11 -1.13
C LEU A 28 -7.09 4.62 -0.93
N SER A 29 -5.87 4.14 -1.15
CA SER A 29 -5.51 2.74 -0.90
C SER A 29 -5.73 2.35 0.55
N THR A 30 -5.38 3.24 1.48
CA THR A 30 -5.61 3.04 2.92
C THR A 30 -7.09 3.02 3.26
N VAL A 31 -7.86 3.97 2.73
CA VAL A 31 -9.32 4.01 2.94
C VAL A 31 -9.99 2.76 2.37
N ASN A 32 -9.56 2.28 1.20
CA ASN A 32 -10.10 1.08 0.55
C ASN A 32 -9.88 -0.20 1.38
N LEU A 33 -8.87 -0.25 2.25
CA LEU A 33 -8.73 -1.35 3.20
C LEU A 33 -9.86 -1.39 4.23
N MET A 34 -10.27 -0.22 4.74
CA MET A 34 -11.30 -0.12 5.78
C MET A 34 -12.71 -0.18 5.16
N PHE A 35 -12.88 0.45 4.00
CA PHE A 35 -14.14 0.61 3.30
C PHE A 35 -13.95 0.22 1.83
N PRO A 36 -14.08 -1.08 1.49
CA PRO A 36 -13.83 -1.56 0.13
C PRO A 36 -14.76 -0.86 -0.88
N ILE A 37 -14.16 -0.09 -1.78
CA ILE A 37 -14.88 0.76 -2.75
C ILE A 37 -15.70 -0.09 -3.72
N ALA A 38 -15.17 -1.25 -4.11
CA ALA A 38 -15.83 -2.19 -5.01
C ALA A 38 -17.00 -2.95 -4.34
N ALA A 39 -16.96 -3.19 -3.02
CA ALA A 39 -17.87 -4.12 -2.34
C ALA A 39 -19.26 -3.55 -1.99
N GLY A 40 -19.59 -2.34 -2.43
CA GLY A 40 -20.94 -1.77 -2.20
C GLY A 40 -21.29 -0.56 -3.05
N ALA A 41 -20.47 -0.23 -4.06
CA ALA A 41 -20.56 1.06 -4.73
C ALA A 41 -19.92 1.07 -6.14
N ALA A 42 -19.68 -0.08 -6.76
CA ALA A 42 -19.12 -0.14 -8.11
C ALA A 42 -19.92 0.73 -9.10
N ASP A 43 -21.26 0.68 -9.02
CA ASP A 43 -22.16 1.51 -9.82
C ASP A 43 -22.21 2.98 -9.36
N ARG A 44 -21.85 3.26 -8.10
CA ARG A 44 -21.88 4.62 -7.55
C ARG A 44 -20.62 5.42 -7.92
N TRP A 45 -19.48 4.74 -8.06
CA TRP A 45 -18.19 5.39 -8.33
C TRP A 45 -17.42 4.74 -9.49
N PRO A 46 -18.02 4.62 -10.69
CA PRO A 46 -17.38 3.92 -11.81
C PRO A 46 -16.07 4.59 -12.23
N LEU A 47 -16.03 5.92 -12.28
CA LEU A 47 -14.83 6.68 -12.65
C LEU A 47 -13.70 6.56 -11.61
N LEU A 48 -14.06 6.44 -10.32
CA LEU A 48 -13.09 6.26 -9.25
C LEU A 48 -12.48 4.87 -9.30
N ASN A 49 -13.29 3.83 -9.50
CA ASN A 49 -12.80 2.45 -9.63
C ASN A 49 -11.87 2.30 -10.84
N ASP A 50 -12.26 2.90 -11.97
CA ASP A 50 -11.46 2.90 -13.19
C ASP A 50 -10.13 3.68 -13.01
N TRP A 51 -10.15 4.86 -12.38
CA TRP A 51 -8.94 5.59 -12.00
C TRP A 51 -8.04 4.80 -11.06
N PHE A 52 -8.62 4.24 -10.00
CA PHE A 52 -7.88 3.53 -8.98
C PHE A 52 -7.24 2.26 -9.57
N GLY A 53 -7.96 1.52 -10.41
CA GLY A 53 -7.42 0.39 -11.15
C GLY A 53 -6.25 0.78 -12.06
N ARG A 54 -6.33 1.92 -12.77
CA ARG A 54 -5.20 2.45 -13.55
C ARG A 54 -3.99 2.78 -12.66
N MET A 55 -4.21 3.40 -11.50
CA MET A 55 -3.13 3.73 -10.58
C MET A 55 -2.47 2.48 -9.99
N GLN A 56 -3.26 1.43 -9.72
CA GLN A 56 -2.75 0.13 -9.27
C GLN A 56 -1.94 -0.60 -10.34
N ALA A 57 -2.26 -0.38 -11.63
CA ALA A 57 -1.53 -0.97 -12.76
C ALA A 57 -0.19 -0.27 -13.06
N LEU A 58 0.15 0.82 -12.37
CA LEU A 58 1.43 1.50 -12.57
C LEU A 58 2.60 0.64 -12.09
N PRO A 59 3.72 0.56 -12.84
CA PRO A 59 4.89 -0.23 -12.45
C PRO A 59 5.45 0.13 -11.06
N VAL A 60 5.26 1.37 -10.62
CA VAL A 60 5.76 1.90 -9.34
C VAL A 60 4.80 1.71 -8.16
N TYR A 61 3.58 1.22 -8.40
CA TYR A 61 2.56 1.12 -7.35
C TYR A 61 2.96 0.18 -6.19
N HIS A 62 3.84 -0.79 -6.46
CA HIS A 62 4.40 -1.71 -5.47
C HIS A 62 5.05 -0.99 -4.27
N ILE A 63 5.56 0.23 -4.46
CA ILE A 63 6.14 1.06 -3.39
C ILE A 63 5.04 1.45 -2.39
N ASN A 64 3.90 1.93 -2.88
CA ASN A 64 2.74 2.25 -2.05
C ASN A 64 2.20 1.00 -1.37
N GLN A 65 2.10 -0.12 -2.10
CA GLN A 65 1.62 -1.38 -1.55
C GLN A 65 2.47 -1.87 -0.37
N THR A 66 3.81 -1.80 -0.48
CA THR A 66 4.73 -2.16 0.61
C THR A 66 4.51 -1.30 1.86
N GLY A 67 4.29 0.01 1.68
CA GLY A 67 3.97 0.93 2.78
C GLY A 67 2.63 0.63 3.41
N LEU A 68 1.63 0.32 2.58
CA LEU A 68 0.27 -0.02 2.99
C LEU A 68 0.23 -1.29 3.85
N GLU A 69 0.96 -2.34 3.46
CA GLU A 69 1.05 -3.59 4.21
C GLU A 69 1.66 -3.36 5.61
N LYS A 70 2.71 -2.55 5.71
CA LYS A 70 3.29 -2.17 7.00
C LYS A 70 2.32 -1.36 7.84
N LEU A 71 1.58 -0.44 7.22
CA LEU A 71 0.56 0.36 7.90
C LEU A 71 -0.57 -0.53 8.44
N CYS A 72 -1.00 -1.56 7.70
CA CYS A 72 -1.99 -2.54 8.19
C CYS A 72 -1.54 -3.17 9.50
N VAL A 73 -0.32 -3.70 9.55
CA VAL A 73 0.23 -4.35 10.75
C VAL A 73 0.24 -3.39 11.94
N VAL A 74 0.65 -2.13 11.71
CA VAL A 74 0.65 -1.09 12.76
C VAL A 74 -0.76 -0.79 13.24
N ILE A 75 -1.72 -0.57 12.34
CA ILE A 75 -3.10 -0.24 12.69
C ILE A 75 -3.77 -1.41 13.43
N GLU A 76 -3.56 -2.65 13.00
CA GLU A 76 -4.13 -3.80 13.70
C GLU A 76 -3.53 -3.98 15.10
N ARG A 77 -2.22 -3.82 15.22
CA ARG A 77 -1.51 -4.00 16.49
C ARG A 77 -1.83 -2.91 17.51
N PHE A 78 -1.79 -1.65 17.10
CA PHE A 78 -1.94 -0.51 18.01
C PHE A 78 -3.38 0.01 18.07
N GLY A 79 -4.11 -0.05 16.95
CA GLY A 79 -5.50 0.39 16.88
C GLY A 79 -6.52 -0.64 17.38
N LYS A 80 -6.10 -1.88 17.70
CA LYS A 80 -6.98 -3.02 18.03
C LYS A 80 -8.11 -3.19 16.99
N PHE A 81 -7.83 -2.80 15.76
CA PHE A 81 -8.76 -2.84 14.63
C PHE A 81 -8.46 -4.07 13.78
N LYS A 82 -9.47 -4.60 13.09
CA LYS A 82 -9.29 -5.68 12.11
C LYS A 82 -9.90 -5.26 10.81
N PHE A 83 -9.10 -5.30 9.75
CA PHE A 83 -9.59 -4.94 8.42
C PHE A 83 -10.55 -6.04 7.91
N PRO A 84 -11.60 -5.68 7.14
CA PRO A 84 -12.59 -6.62 6.61
C PRO A 84 -12.01 -7.85 5.87
N ASN A 85 -10.81 -7.71 5.27
CA ASN A 85 -10.14 -8.78 4.52
C ASN A 85 -8.93 -9.39 5.25
N SER A 86 -8.74 -9.13 6.54
CA SER A 86 -7.63 -9.72 7.32
C SER A 86 -7.94 -11.19 7.66
N ILE A 87 -7.95 -12.08 6.66
CA ILE A 87 -8.06 -13.52 6.93
C ILE A 87 -6.72 -13.98 7.51
N ASN A 88 -6.69 -14.17 8.83
CA ASN A 88 -5.74 -14.98 9.60
C ASN A 88 -4.24 -14.84 9.25
N ALA A 89 -3.63 -13.69 9.51
CA ALA A 89 -2.21 -13.68 9.83
C ALA A 89 -2.07 -14.11 11.30
N ALA A 90 -1.77 -15.40 11.51
CA ALA A 90 -1.39 -15.92 12.82
C ALA A 90 -0.19 -15.11 13.36
N PRO A 91 -0.01 -15.01 14.70
CA PRO A 91 1.10 -14.27 15.25
C PRO A 91 2.40 -15.04 14.95
N GLU A 92 3.22 -14.52 14.06
CA GLU A 92 4.65 -14.84 14.03
C GLU A 92 5.31 -14.18 15.25
N GLU A 93 5.05 -14.76 16.42
CA GLU A 93 5.93 -14.56 17.56
C GLU A 93 7.25 -15.29 17.30
N LYS A 94 8.35 -14.55 17.44
CA LYS A 94 9.75 -14.98 17.54
C LYS A 94 10.56 -15.09 16.24
N GLN A 95 10.89 -13.95 15.64
CA GLN A 95 12.14 -13.83 14.88
C GLN A 95 13.02 -12.62 15.26
N HIS A 96 12.44 -11.56 15.84
CA HIS A 96 13.22 -10.37 16.21
C HIS A 96 14.18 -10.54 17.41
N GLN A 97 14.07 -11.62 18.19
CA GLN A 97 15.00 -11.88 19.31
C GLN A 97 16.31 -12.56 18.87
N LYS A 98 16.35 -13.16 17.67
CA LYS A 98 17.55 -13.89 17.19
C LYS A 98 18.56 -12.97 16.51
N ASP A 99 18.11 -11.94 15.81
CA ASP A 99 19.00 -11.08 15.03
C ASP A 99 19.84 -10.15 15.93
N VAL A 100 19.25 -9.64 17.02
CA VAL A 100 19.97 -8.79 17.99
C VAL A 100 21.05 -9.58 18.75
N ALA A 101 20.75 -10.83 19.13
CA ALA A 101 21.70 -11.67 19.87
C ALA A 101 22.88 -12.15 19.00
N ILE A 102 22.69 -12.27 17.67
CA ILE A 102 23.75 -12.66 16.74
C ILE A 102 24.67 -11.46 16.44
N GLU A 103 24.13 -10.25 16.40
CA GLU A 103 24.92 -9.04 16.16
C GLU A 103 25.78 -8.65 17.38
N GLU A 104 25.24 -8.77 18.61
CA GLU A 104 26.01 -8.56 19.84
C GLU A 104 27.13 -9.58 20.03
N ALA A 105 26.88 -10.86 19.74
CA ALA A 105 27.90 -11.91 19.84
C ALA A 105 29.04 -11.76 18.82
N ASN A 106 28.75 -11.23 17.62
CA ASN A 106 29.77 -10.97 16.60
C ASN A 106 30.61 -9.72 16.90
N ALA A 107 30.04 -8.70 17.54
CA ALA A 107 30.80 -7.53 17.99
C ALA A 107 31.80 -7.87 19.11
N GLU A 108 31.41 -8.74 20.05
CA GLU A 108 32.26 -9.14 21.17
C GLU A 108 33.42 -10.06 20.76
N CYS A 109 33.24 -10.86 19.71
CA CYS A 109 34.28 -11.76 19.20
C CYS A 109 35.38 -11.03 18.40
N GLN A 110 35.05 -9.89 17.76
CA GLN A 110 36.01 -9.11 16.97
C GLN A 110 36.90 -8.19 17.84
N ALA A 111 36.41 -7.76 19.00
CA ALA A 111 37.20 -6.93 19.92
C ALA A 111 38.38 -7.69 20.58
N LYS A 112 38.29 -9.03 20.72
CA LYS A 112 39.35 -9.84 21.36
C LYS A 112 40.42 -10.37 20.40
N ALA A 113 40.31 -10.11 19.10
CA ALA A 113 41.28 -10.55 18.09
C ALA A 113 42.35 -9.49 17.75
N ALA A 114 42.19 -8.25 18.23
CA ALA A 114 43.10 -7.13 17.94
C ALA A 114 44.18 -6.88 19.01
N GLU A 115 44.25 -7.70 20.07
CA GLU A 115 45.19 -7.51 21.18
C GLU A 115 46.10 -8.73 21.41
N LYS A 116 46.69 -9.26 20.35
CA LYS A 116 47.86 -10.17 20.43
C LYS A 116 48.90 -9.86 19.38
#